data_AF-A0A661JNS6-F1
#
_entry.id   AF-A0A661JNS6-F1
#
_cell.length_a   1.000
_cell.length_b   1.000
_cell.length_c   1.000
_cell.angle_alpha   90.00
_cell.angle_beta   90.00
_cell.angle_gamma   90.00
#
_symmetry.space_group_name_H-M   'P 1'
#
loop_
_entity.id
_entity.type
_entity.pdbx_description
1 polymer ?
#
loop_
_entity_poly.entity_id
_entity_poly.type
_entity_poly.pdbx_seq_one_letter_code
_entity_poly.pdbx_strand_id
1 'polypeptide(L)'
;MLAGENVSLITPKQHKDEFGAFIAESIGAHKTVAAYDINYYFPLYLYPETERDDLFSKHEPSERQPNLNAELVRKLAEAYGEEPSPEDVFHYVYAVLYVPSYREKYAEFLHIDFPRIPFTSDYELFRKMAEFGRRLVDLHLLRSPELDPPIARFQGEGDGKVQTGKKGLRYDPEGERVYINETQYFEGVPPEVWEYHIGGYQVCHKWLKDRKGRRLSLDDIRTYCHIVTAIFKTIKIQNKINVTFIMVVEESFEEK
;
A
#
# COMPACT_ATOMS: atom_id res chain seq x y z
N MET A 1 2.74 8.56 22.42
CA MET A 1 2.66 7.18 21.88
C MET A 1 1.22 6.98 21.38
N LEU A 2 0.99 6.22 20.31
CA LEU A 2 -0.33 6.15 19.64
C LEU A 2 -1.46 5.89 20.65
N ALA A 3 -2.55 6.65 20.54
CA ALA A 3 -3.69 6.55 21.45
C ALA A 3 -4.48 5.24 21.26
N GLY A 4 -4.44 4.63 20.07
CA GLY A 4 -5.10 3.35 19.77
C GLY A 4 -4.69 2.79 18.40
N GLU A 5 -5.30 1.67 18.02
CA GLU A 5 -5.12 1.03 16.70
C GLU A 5 -5.61 1.95 15.58
N ASN A 6 -4.84 2.07 14.51
CA ASN A 6 -5.19 2.92 13.38
C ASN A 6 -4.49 2.44 12.12
N VAL A 7 -5.02 2.86 10.98
CA VAL A 7 -4.39 2.69 9.68
C VAL A 7 -4.25 4.05 9.03
N SER A 8 -3.12 4.30 8.37
CA SER A 8 -2.84 5.56 7.69
C SER A 8 -2.44 5.32 6.25
N LEU A 9 -3.09 6.02 5.35
CA LEU A 9 -2.61 6.20 3.98
C LEU A 9 -1.39 7.11 4.02
N ILE A 10 -0.37 6.76 3.24
CA ILE A 10 0.85 7.53 3.05
C ILE A 10 0.96 7.88 1.58
N THR A 11 1.04 9.16 1.25
CA THR A 11 1.34 9.63 -0.11
C THR A 11 2.13 10.94 -0.03
N PRO A 12 3.08 11.19 -0.93
CA PRO A 12 3.67 12.51 -1.06
C PRO A 12 2.64 13.49 -1.64
N LYS A 13 2.84 14.78 -1.36
CA LYS A 13 2.13 15.88 -2.05
C LYS A 13 2.73 16.15 -3.44
N GLN A 14 4.04 15.98 -3.54
CA GLN A 14 4.84 16.24 -4.72
C GLN A 14 5.91 15.17 -4.76
N HIS A 15 6.26 14.67 -5.94
CA HIS A 15 7.27 13.64 -6.07
C HIS A 15 8.18 13.88 -7.26
N LYS A 16 9.46 13.55 -7.14
CA LYS A 16 10.39 13.62 -8.28
C LYS A 16 10.46 12.35 -9.10
N ASP A 17 10.25 11.21 -8.44
CA ASP A 17 10.31 9.87 -9.03
C ASP A 17 8.91 9.41 -9.45
N GLU A 18 8.61 8.12 -9.38
CA GLU A 18 7.26 7.60 -9.61
C GLU A 18 6.29 7.97 -8.47
N PHE A 19 5.01 8.13 -8.81
CA PHE A 19 3.96 8.29 -7.82
C PHE A 19 3.84 7.02 -6.96
N GLY A 20 3.74 7.21 -5.65
CA GLY A 20 3.56 6.11 -4.71
C GLY A 20 2.50 6.45 -3.67
N ALA A 21 1.67 5.46 -3.35
CA ALA A 21 0.79 5.48 -2.19
C ALA A 21 0.99 4.16 -1.43
N PHE A 22 1.01 4.21 -0.10
CA PHE A 22 1.18 3.02 0.73
C PHE A 22 0.37 3.09 2.01
N ILE A 23 0.20 1.96 2.66
CA ILE A 23 -0.59 1.83 3.89
C ILE A 23 0.33 1.51 5.06
N ALA A 24 0.05 2.05 6.25
CA ALA A 24 0.77 1.70 7.47
C ALA A 24 -0.14 1.66 8.69
N GLU A 25 0.13 0.70 9.58
CA GLU A 25 -0.45 0.63 10.94
C GLU A 25 0.52 1.15 12.01
N SER A 26 1.75 1.52 11.61
CA SER A 26 2.79 2.04 12.50
C SER A 26 3.12 3.49 12.16
N ILE A 27 3.67 4.20 13.16
CA ILE A 27 4.28 5.51 12.92
C ILE A 27 5.48 5.29 12.01
N GLY A 28 5.50 5.99 10.88
CA GLY A 28 6.64 5.98 9.98
C GLY A 28 7.34 7.33 9.94
N ALA A 29 8.53 7.32 9.33
CA ALA A 29 9.32 8.52 9.11
C ALA A 29 9.01 9.16 7.75
N HIS A 30 9.71 10.24 7.43
CA HIS A 30 9.54 11.02 6.21
C HIS A 30 10.04 10.34 4.92
N LYS A 31 10.51 9.06 4.95
CA LYS A 31 11.09 8.35 3.79
C LYS A 31 10.46 6.97 3.52
N THR A 32 9.16 6.82 3.78
CA THR A 32 8.47 5.53 3.71
C THR A 32 8.09 5.14 2.28
N VAL A 33 7.50 6.04 1.51
CA VAL A 33 7.02 5.83 0.13
C VAL A 33 7.93 6.51 -0.89
N ALA A 34 8.37 7.73 -0.59
CA ALA A 34 9.33 8.48 -1.41
C ALA A 34 10.62 8.74 -0.63
N ALA A 35 11.78 8.65 -1.30
CA ALA A 35 13.09 8.78 -0.65
C ALA A 35 13.52 10.24 -0.39
N TYR A 36 13.05 11.15 -1.24
CA TYR A 36 13.47 12.56 -1.24
C TYR A 36 12.32 13.54 -0.99
N ASP A 37 11.08 13.04 -0.98
CA ASP A 37 9.89 13.87 -0.87
C ASP A 37 9.23 13.74 0.50
N ILE A 38 8.49 14.76 0.92
CA ILE A 38 7.77 14.75 2.19
C ILE A 38 6.60 13.76 2.07
N ASN A 39 6.60 12.77 2.94
CA ASN A 39 5.54 11.77 3.04
C ASN A 39 4.47 12.27 4.02
N TYR A 40 3.22 12.36 3.58
CA TYR A 40 2.10 12.78 4.41
C TYR A 40 1.28 11.57 4.85
N TYR A 41 0.84 11.59 6.11
CA TYR A 41 0.05 10.53 6.72
C TYR A 41 -1.39 11.01 6.86
N PHE A 42 -2.30 10.25 6.29
CA PHE A 42 -3.75 10.43 6.35
C PHE A 42 -4.33 9.28 7.18
N PRO A 43 -4.33 9.41 8.53
CA PRO A 43 -4.89 8.38 9.40
C PRO A 43 -6.40 8.28 9.16
N LEU A 44 -6.95 7.08 9.24
CA LEU A 44 -8.39 6.83 9.12
C LEU A 44 -9.15 7.47 10.29
N TYR A 45 -8.60 7.40 11.50
CA TYR A 45 -9.20 7.98 12.69
C TYR A 45 -8.33 9.03 13.37
N LEU A 46 -8.97 9.99 14.00
CA LEU A 46 -8.38 10.91 14.97
C LEU A 46 -8.77 10.48 16.38
N TYR A 47 -7.90 10.75 17.34
CA TYR A 47 -8.12 10.51 18.77
C TYR A 47 -8.04 11.85 19.51
N PRO A 48 -9.15 12.60 19.61
CA PRO A 48 -9.18 13.88 20.33
C PRO A 48 -8.74 13.72 21.79
N GLU A 49 -7.99 14.68 22.32
CA GLU A 49 -7.74 14.67 23.77
C GLU A 49 -9.04 15.03 24.49
N THR A 50 -9.47 14.21 25.46
CA THR A 50 -10.52 14.62 26.39
C THR A 50 -9.93 15.62 27.39
N GLU A 51 -10.62 16.74 27.66
CA GLU A 51 -10.27 17.78 28.64
C GLU A 51 -10.31 17.29 30.11
N ARG A 52 -9.83 16.08 30.42
CA ARG A 52 -9.66 15.61 31.79
C ARG A 52 -8.24 15.90 32.24
N ASP A 53 -8.09 16.96 33.01
CA ASP A 53 -6.83 17.51 33.55
C ASP A 53 -6.28 16.66 34.72
N ASP A 54 -6.35 15.34 34.59
CA ASP A 54 -5.97 14.39 35.64
C ASP A 54 -4.74 13.61 35.15
N LEU A 55 -3.72 13.44 35.99
CA LEU A 55 -2.48 12.73 35.66
C LEU A 55 -2.69 11.27 35.18
N PHE A 56 -3.87 10.70 35.43
CA PHE A 56 -4.24 9.32 35.10
C PHE A 56 -5.21 9.19 33.90
N SER A 57 -5.90 10.26 33.49
CA SER A 57 -6.83 10.24 32.34
C SER A 57 -6.15 10.34 30.97
N LYS A 58 -4.85 10.67 30.93
CA LYS A 58 -4.05 10.77 29.69
C LYS A 58 -3.83 9.44 28.94
N HIS A 59 -4.34 8.33 29.45
CA HIS A 59 -4.10 6.98 28.91
C HIS A 59 -5.38 6.27 28.44
N GLU A 60 -6.56 6.85 28.64
CA GLU A 60 -7.77 6.35 27.99
C GLU A 60 -7.94 7.10 26.65
N PRO A 61 -7.79 6.43 25.50
CA PRO A 61 -8.13 7.05 24.24
C PRO A 61 -9.60 7.51 24.30
N SER A 62 -9.84 8.75 23.93
CA SER A 62 -11.18 9.21 23.60
C SER A 62 -11.83 8.28 22.58
N GLU A 63 -13.16 8.36 22.46
CA GLU A 63 -13.82 7.77 21.31
C GLU A 63 -13.18 8.29 20.01
N ARG A 64 -12.79 7.37 19.14
CA ARG A 64 -12.11 7.68 17.88
C ARG A 64 -13.10 8.33 16.91
N GLN A 65 -12.65 9.32 16.15
CA GLN A 65 -13.49 10.03 15.17
C GLN A 65 -12.94 9.82 13.75
N PRO A 66 -13.79 9.53 12.75
CA PRO A 66 -13.35 9.43 11.36
C PRO A 66 -12.68 10.71 10.87
N ASN A 67 -11.52 10.57 10.22
CA ASN A 67 -10.79 11.69 9.61
C ASN A 67 -11.24 11.94 8.17
N LEU A 68 -12.54 12.09 7.96
CA LEU A 68 -13.16 12.30 6.65
C LEU A 68 -13.86 13.67 6.63
N ASN A 69 -13.87 14.29 5.46
CA ASN A 69 -14.60 15.54 5.28
C ASN A 69 -16.12 15.27 5.36
N ALA A 70 -16.81 15.90 6.31
CA ALA A 70 -18.24 15.69 6.53
C ALA A 70 -19.12 16.04 5.32
N GLU A 71 -18.72 17.03 4.51
CA GLU A 71 -19.42 17.40 3.28
C GLU A 71 -19.33 16.28 2.23
N LEU A 72 -18.16 15.64 2.11
CA LEU A 72 -17.98 14.48 1.24
C LEU A 72 -18.88 13.33 1.70
N VAL A 73 -18.83 12.98 2.99
CA VAL A 73 -19.64 11.90 3.55
C VAL A 73 -21.13 12.15 3.30
N ARG A 74 -21.61 13.39 3.49
CA ARG A 74 -23.01 13.75 3.20
C ARG A 74 -23.36 13.54 1.72
N LYS A 75 -22.52 13.99 0.78
CA LYS A 75 -22.74 13.80 -0.66
C LYS A 75 -22.78 12.32 -1.05
N LEU A 76 -21.90 11.51 -0.47
CA LEU A 76 -21.89 10.06 -0.69
C LEU A 76 -23.16 9.41 -0.13
N ALA A 77 -23.60 9.81 1.07
CA ALA A 77 -24.84 9.31 1.67
C ALA A 77 -26.07 9.67 0.83
N GLU A 78 -26.15 10.90 0.32
CA GLU A 78 -27.20 11.34 -0.60
C GLU A 78 -27.19 10.54 -1.91
N ALA A 79 -26.01 10.26 -2.46
CA ALA A 79 -25.83 9.48 -3.68
C ALA A 79 -26.29 8.02 -3.53
N TYR A 80 -25.90 7.40 -2.41
CA TYR A 80 -26.05 5.96 -2.20
C TYR A 80 -27.35 5.59 -1.48
N GLY A 81 -28.03 6.57 -0.89
CA GLY A 81 -29.22 6.36 -0.05
C GLY A 81 -28.88 5.87 1.36
N GLU A 82 -27.61 5.61 1.65
CA GLU A 82 -27.07 5.27 2.97
C GLU A 82 -25.65 5.80 3.15
N GLU A 83 -25.27 6.10 4.38
CA GLU A 83 -23.91 6.59 4.69
C GLU A 83 -22.90 5.43 4.60
N PRO A 84 -21.88 5.52 3.71
CA PRO A 84 -20.85 4.49 3.64
C PRO A 84 -19.96 4.51 4.88
N SER A 85 -19.45 3.35 5.28
CA SER A 85 -18.52 3.29 6.42
C SER A 85 -17.23 4.08 6.13
N PRO A 86 -16.60 4.68 7.16
CA PRO A 86 -15.30 5.34 7.00
C PRO A 86 -14.24 4.42 6.36
N GLU A 87 -14.25 3.14 6.73
CA GLU A 87 -13.41 2.09 6.17
C GLU A 87 -13.65 1.91 4.67
N ASP A 88 -14.90 1.87 4.20
CA ASP A 88 -15.20 1.70 2.78
C ASP A 88 -14.75 2.91 1.97
N VAL A 89 -14.94 4.13 2.47
CA VAL A 89 -14.44 5.36 1.83
C VAL A 89 -12.92 5.33 1.74
N PHE A 90 -12.25 4.94 2.82
CA PHE A 90 -10.79 4.82 2.88
C PHE A 90 -10.27 3.77 1.90
N HIS A 91 -10.89 2.59 1.87
CA HIS A 91 -10.53 1.53 0.94
C HIS A 91 -10.78 1.97 -0.50
N TYR A 92 -11.90 2.61 -0.80
CA TYR A 92 -12.19 3.16 -2.13
C TYR A 92 -11.08 4.10 -2.60
N VAL A 93 -10.67 5.06 -1.76
CA VAL A 93 -9.55 5.97 -2.05
C VAL A 93 -8.28 5.18 -2.34
N TYR A 94 -7.94 4.21 -1.49
CA TYR A 94 -6.75 3.38 -1.68
C TYR A 94 -6.78 2.60 -2.99
N ALA A 95 -7.95 2.09 -3.36
CA ALA A 95 -8.20 1.38 -4.61
C ALA A 95 -7.91 2.28 -5.81
N VAL A 96 -8.50 3.48 -5.85
CA VAL A 96 -8.27 4.48 -6.93
C VAL A 96 -6.78 4.81 -7.07
N LEU A 97 -6.08 5.00 -5.95
CA LEU A 97 -4.64 5.29 -5.97
C LEU A 97 -3.80 4.15 -6.56
N TYR A 98 -4.34 2.93 -6.72
CA TYR A 98 -3.67 1.80 -7.35
C TYR A 98 -4.14 1.53 -8.79
N VAL A 99 -5.07 2.30 -9.33
CA VAL A 99 -5.51 2.18 -10.72
C VAL A 99 -4.42 2.70 -11.67
N PRO A 100 -3.90 1.86 -12.61
CA PRO A 100 -2.90 2.30 -13.59
C PRO A 100 -3.35 3.46 -14.48
N SER A 101 -4.55 3.38 -15.06
CA SER A 101 -5.07 4.44 -15.95
C SER A 101 -5.30 5.77 -15.24
N TYR A 102 -5.65 5.75 -13.94
CA TYR A 102 -5.72 6.95 -13.12
C TYR A 102 -4.34 7.59 -12.97
N ARG A 103 -3.33 6.80 -12.58
CA ARG A 103 -1.96 7.30 -12.40
C ARG A 103 -1.38 7.88 -13.69
N GLU A 104 -1.65 7.23 -14.82
CA GLU A 104 -1.22 7.69 -16.14
C GLU A 104 -1.94 8.97 -16.58
N LYS A 105 -3.28 8.99 -16.50
CA LYS A 105 -4.10 10.13 -16.92
C LYS A 105 -3.82 11.40 -16.10
N TYR A 106 -3.58 11.24 -14.80
CA TYR A 106 -3.38 12.36 -13.88
C TYR A 106 -1.91 12.57 -13.46
N ALA A 107 -0.95 11.98 -14.18
CA ALA A 107 0.47 11.98 -13.83
C ALA A 107 1.02 13.40 -13.55
N GLU A 108 0.72 14.37 -14.41
CA GLU A 108 1.17 15.76 -14.25
C GLU A 108 0.61 16.42 -12.97
N PHE A 109 -0.63 16.12 -12.60
CA PHE A 109 -1.25 16.64 -11.38
C PHE A 109 -0.70 15.96 -10.12
N LEU A 110 -0.54 14.63 -10.18
CA LEU A 110 0.04 13.83 -9.08
C LEU A 110 1.49 14.25 -8.78
N HIS A 111 2.21 14.76 -9.78
CA HIS A 111 3.56 15.27 -9.63
C HIS A 111 3.65 16.53 -8.76
N ILE A 112 2.62 17.40 -8.81
CA ILE A 112 2.68 18.76 -8.24
C ILE A 112 1.75 18.99 -7.04
N ASP A 113 0.74 18.14 -6.81
CA ASP A 113 -0.21 18.28 -5.72
C ASP A 113 -0.79 16.92 -5.26
N PHE A 114 -1.58 16.95 -4.18
CA PHE A 114 -2.24 15.76 -3.66
C PHE A 114 -3.18 15.10 -4.70
N PRO A 115 -3.31 13.76 -4.67
CA PRO A 115 -4.23 13.05 -5.54
C PRO A 115 -5.67 13.50 -5.31
N ARG A 116 -6.37 13.82 -6.39
CA ARG A 116 -7.81 14.09 -6.40
C ARG A 116 -8.55 12.83 -6.77
N ILE A 117 -9.47 12.41 -5.91
CA ILE A 117 -10.14 11.11 -6.03
C ILE A 117 -11.53 11.30 -6.66
N PRO A 118 -11.78 10.76 -7.87
CA PRO A 118 -13.13 10.74 -8.42
C PRO A 118 -13.99 9.72 -7.66
N PHE A 119 -15.16 10.16 -7.23
CA PHE A 119 -16.19 9.31 -6.63
C PHE A 119 -17.30 9.07 -7.66
N THR A 120 -17.72 7.81 -7.77
CA THR A 120 -18.89 7.41 -8.58
C THR A 120 -20.18 7.64 -7.79
N SER A 121 -21.24 7.97 -8.52
CA SER A 121 -22.61 8.02 -8.00
C SER A 121 -23.27 6.64 -7.89
N ASP A 122 -22.71 5.62 -8.56
CA ASP A 122 -23.17 4.23 -8.48
C ASP A 122 -22.60 3.56 -7.23
N TYR A 123 -23.50 3.20 -6.31
CA TYR A 123 -23.13 2.56 -5.06
C TYR A 123 -22.53 1.16 -5.24
N GLU A 124 -22.97 0.39 -6.23
CA GLU A 124 -22.40 -0.94 -6.52
C GLU A 124 -20.96 -0.83 -7.02
N LEU A 125 -20.70 0.15 -7.89
CA LEU A 125 -19.34 0.46 -8.32
C LEU A 125 -18.47 0.93 -7.15
N PHE A 126 -18.99 1.79 -6.28
CA PHE A 126 -18.30 2.22 -5.06
C PHE A 126 -17.92 1.00 -4.18
N ARG A 127 -18.88 0.13 -3.85
CA ARG A 127 -18.64 -1.05 -3.02
C ARG A 127 -17.60 -2.00 -3.63
N LYS A 128 -17.67 -2.20 -4.95
CA LYS A 128 -16.70 -3.05 -5.66
C LYS A 128 -15.28 -2.46 -5.63
N MET A 129 -15.16 -1.16 -5.80
CA MET A 129 -13.87 -0.46 -5.67
C MET A 129 -13.35 -0.52 -4.23
N ALA A 130 -14.21 -0.30 -3.23
CA ALA A 130 -13.86 -0.45 -1.82
C ALA A 130 -13.40 -1.88 -1.49
N GLU A 131 -14.03 -2.91 -2.05
CA GLU A 131 -13.59 -4.30 -1.89
C GLU A 131 -12.16 -4.53 -2.43
N PHE A 132 -11.85 -4.00 -3.62
CA PHE A 132 -10.48 -4.05 -4.14
C PHE A 132 -9.50 -3.31 -3.21
N GLY A 133 -9.90 -2.14 -2.71
CA GLY A 133 -9.13 -1.36 -1.76
C GLY A 133 -8.82 -2.12 -0.47
N ARG A 134 -9.83 -2.78 0.12
CA ARG A 134 -9.67 -3.60 1.32
C ARG A 134 -8.67 -4.72 1.09
N ARG A 135 -8.82 -5.43 -0.04
CA ARG A 135 -7.90 -6.51 -0.40
C ARG A 135 -6.47 -6.01 -0.59
N LEU A 136 -6.28 -4.84 -1.22
CA LEU A 136 -4.96 -4.21 -1.36
C LEU A 136 -4.38 -3.83 0.01
N VAL A 137 -5.18 -3.23 0.89
CA VAL A 137 -4.76 -2.92 2.27
C VAL A 137 -4.31 -4.19 3.00
N ASP A 138 -5.11 -5.26 2.95
CA ASP A 138 -4.78 -6.53 3.60
C ASP A 138 -3.51 -7.17 3.04
N LEU A 139 -3.28 -7.08 1.74
CA LEU A 139 -2.07 -7.56 1.08
C LEU A 139 -0.84 -6.74 1.50
N HIS A 140 -0.93 -5.42 1.52
CA HIS A 140 0.21 -4.54 1.82
C HIS A 140 0.57 -4.49 3.31
N LEU A 141 -0.38 -4.79 4.19
CA LEU A 141 -0.13 -5.03 5.61
C LEU A 141 0.32 -6.47 5.91
N LEU A 142 0.44 -7.31 4.87
CA LEU A 142 0.80 -8.73 4.97
C LEU A 142 -0.12 -9.56 5.88
N ARG A 143 -1.40 -9.16 6.00
CA ARG A 143 -2.42 -9.85 6.82
C ARG A 143 -3.41 -10.69 6.01
N SER A 144 -3.36 -10.59 4.69
CA SER A 144 -4.29 -11.31 3.82
C SER A 144 -4.05 -12.83 3.88
N PRO A 145 -5.12 -13.65 3.99
CA PRO A 145 -5.01 -15.10 3.85
C PRO A 145 -4.59 -15.52 2.42
N GLU A 146 -4.68 -14.63 1.43
CA GLU A 146 -4.24 -14.89 0.05
C GLU A 146 -2.72 -15.05 -0.09
N LEU A 147 -1.96 -14.79 0.98
CA LEU A 147 -0.50 -14.91 1.04
C LEU A 147 -0.02 -16.34 1.28
N ASP A 148 -0.92 -17.24 1.68
CA ASP A 148 -0.63 -18.63 2.00
C ASP A 148 -1.43 -19.59 1.09
N PRO A 149 -0.78 -20.52 0.37
CA PRO A 149 0.67 -20.67 0.25
C PRO A 149 1.30 -19.53 -0.59
N PRO A 150 2.53 -19.09 -0.27
CA PRO A 150 3.22 -18.08 -1.05
C PRO A 150 3.64 -18.61 -2.42
N ILE A 151 3.72 -17.72 -3.41
CA ILE A 151 4.23 -18.10 -4.75
C ILE A 151 5.74 -18.32 -4.74
N ALA A 152 6.46 -17.59 -3.89
CA ALA A 152 7.90 -17.64 -3.81
C ALA A 152 8.40 -18.66 -2.79
N ARG A 153 9.53 -19.29 -3.07
CA ARG A 153 10.18 -20.27 -2.19
C ARG A 153 11.67 -19.98 -2.07
N PHE A 154 12.20 -20.10 -0.86
CA PHE A 154 13.64 -20.01 -0.63
C PHE A 154 14.30 -21.37 -0.88
N GLN A 155 15.33 -21.40 -1.71
CA GLN A 155 15.99 -22.60 -2.21
C GLN A 155 17.52 -22.49 -2.10
N GLY A 156 18.18 -23.64 -2.17
CA GLY A 156 19.63 -23.77 -2.17
C GLY A 156 20.26 -23.97 -0.79
N GLU A 157 21.51 -24.41 -0.78
CA GLU A 157 22.27 -24.70 0.43
C GLU A 157 23.25 -23.57 0.77
N GLY A 158 23.33 -23.19 2.04
CA GLY A 158 24.25 -22.15 2.50
C GLY A 158 23.86 -21.53 3.84
N ASP A 159 24.57 -20.47 4.22
CA ASP A 159 24.40 -19.80 5.50
C ASP A 159 23.22 -18.82 5.55
N GLY A 160 22.53 -18.57 4.44
CA GLY A 160 21.41 -17.61 4.34
C GLY A 160 21.87 -16.15 4.37
N LYS A 161 23.16 -15.88 4.17
CA LYS A 161 23.71 -14.51 4.19
C LYS A 161 23.49 -13.82 2.85
N VAL A 162 22.95 -12.60 2.90
CA VAL A 162 22.84 -11.72 1.74
C VAL A 162 24.23 -11.17 1.42
N GLN A 163 24.85 -11.67 0.34
CA GLN A 163 26.21 -11.32 -0.03
C GLN A 163 26.29 -10.00 -0.83
N THR A 164 27.47 -9.41 -0.85
CA THR A 164 27.81 -8.20 -1.60
C THR A 164 28.78 -8.50 -2.75
N GLY A 165 28.85 -7.62 -3.74
CA GLY A 165 29.78 -7.76 -4.87
C GLY A 165 29.27 -8.75 -5.93
N LYS A 166 30.18 -9.27 -6.76
CA LYS A 166 29.86 -10.07 -7.97
C LYS A 166 29.05 -11.34 -7.69
N LYS A 167 29.15 -11.87 -6.48
CA LYS A 167 28.51 -13.12 -6.02
C LYS A 167 27.25 -12.86 -5.16
N GLY A 168 26.86 -11.59 -5.02
CA GLY A 168 25.77 -11.15 -4.16
C GLY A 168 24.40 -11.14 -4.83
N LEU A 169 23.58 -10.20 -4.37
CA LEU A 169 22.22 -9.97 -4.85
C LEU A 169 22.17 -9.79 -6.39
N ARG A 170 21.45 -10.68 -7.08
CA ARG A 170 21.23 -10.64 -8.53
C ARG A 170 19.88 -11.26 -8.88
N TYR A 171 19.32 -10.81 -10.00
CA TYR A 171 18.07 -11.35 -10.54
C TYR A 171 18.34 -12.12 -11.84
N ASP A 172 17.70 -13.26 -11.96
CA ASP A 172 17.69 -14.14 -13.12
C ASP A 172 16.24 -14.18 -13.65
N PRO A 173 15.94 -13.42 -14.73
CA PRO A 173 14.58 -13.30 -15.26
C PRO A 173 14.09 -14.58 -15.95
N GLU A 174 14.98 -15.39 -16.52
CA GLU A 174 14.60 -16.64 -17.21
C GLU A 174 14.16 -17.71 -16.21
N GLY A 175 14.85 -17.78 -15.07
CA GLY A 175 14.49 -18.68 -13.98
C GLY A 175 13.46 -18.12 -12.99
N GLU A 176 13.06 -16.85 -13.11
CA GLU A 176 12.26 -16.12 -12.12
C GLU A 176 12.87 -16.19 -10.70
N ARG A 177 14.18 -15.96 -10.62
CA ARG A 177 14.99 -16.19 -9.41
C ARG A 177 15.71 -14.93 -8.93
N VAL A 178 15.56 -14.62 -7.65
CA VAL A 178 16.36 -13.60 -6.96
C VAL A 178 17.36 -14.28 -6.06
N TYR A 179 18.63 -14.26 -6.46
CA TYR A 179 19.70 -14.83 -5.66
C TYR A 179 20.16 -13.85 -4.59
N ILE A 180 20.36 -14.35 -3.37
CA ILE A 180 20.96 -13.57 -2.27
C ILE A 180 22.47 -13.78 -2.17
N ASN A 181 22.97 -14.90 -2.70
CA ASN A 181 24.38 -15.27 -2.81
C ASN A 181 24.57 -16.28 -3.97
N GLU A 182 25.73 -16.94 -4.07
CA GLU A 182 26.00 -17.86 -5.19
C GLU A 182 25.01 -19.02 -5.30
N THR A 183 24.61 -19.61 -4.17
CA THR A 183 23.90 -20.89 -4.11
C THR A 183 22.45 -20.77 -3.66
N GLN A 184 22.08 -19.69 -2.96
CA GLN A 184 20.77 -19.50 -2.36
C GLN A 184 19.97 -18.38 -3.03
N TYR A 185 18.69 -18.63 -3.24
CA TYR A 185 17.79 -17.76 -3.98
C TYR A 185 16.34 -17.93 -3.57
N PHE A 186 15.53 -16.92 -3.91
CA PHE A 186 14.08 -17.02 -3.96
C PHE A 186 13.66 -17.34 -5.40
N GLU A 187 12.92 -18.42 -5.57
CA GLU A 187 12.29 -18.83 -6.84
C GLU A 187 10.82 -18.40 -6.85
N GLY A 188 10.25 -18.20 -8.04
CA GLY A 188 8.84 -17.76 -8.20
C GLY A 188 8.68 -16.26 -8.04
N VAL A 189 9.66 -15.50 -8.55
CA VAL A 189 9.65 -14.03 -8.60
C VAL A 189 9.59 -13.62 -10.07
N PRO A 190 8.40 -13.44 -10.67
CA PRO A 190 8.26 -12.99 -12.06
C PRO A 190 8.89 -11.62 -12.30
N PRO A 191 9.31 -11.28 -13.55
CA PRO A 191 9.94 -10.00 -13.86
C PRO A 191 9.11 -8.78 -13.46
N GLU A 192 7.79 -8.82 -13.66
CA GLU A 192 6.89 -7.72 -13.27
C GLU A 192 6.80 -7.54 -11.74
N VAL A 193 7.03 -8.59 -10.97
CA VAL A 193 7.09 -8.53 -9.50
C VAL A 193 8.44 -8.00 -9.03
N TRP A 194 9.52 -8.41 -9.70
CA TRP A 194 10.86 -7.92 -9.43
C TRP A 194 10.98 -6.42 -9.71
N GLU A 195 10.46 -5.96 -10.85
CA GLU A 195 10.50 -4.56 -11.31
C GLU A 195 9.40 -3.69 -10.68
N TYR A 196 8.57 -4.23 -9.78
CA TYR A 196 7.49 -3.45 -9.17
C TYR A 196 8.01 -2.37 -8.22
N HIS A 197 7.50 -1.16 -8.40
CA HIS A 197 7.85 0.01 -7.62
C HIS A 197 6.66 0.52 -6.78
N ILE A 198 6.98 0.99 -5.57
CA ILE A 198 6.09 1.83 -4.78
C ILE A 198 6.86 3.12 -4.51
N GLY A 199 6.46 4.20 -5.16
CA GLY A 199 7.27 5.41 -5.25
C GLY A 199 8.64 5.09 -5.85
N GLY A 200 9.70 5.67 -5.31
CA GLY A 200 11.08 5.45 -5.79
C GLY A 200 11.71 4.11 -5.39
N TYR A 201 10.96 3.16 -4.82
CA TYR A 201 11.51 1.91 -4.30
C TYR A 201 11.05 0.68 -5.09
N GLN A 202 12.00 0.05 -5.79
CA GLN A 202 11.85 -1.32 -6.27
C GLN A 202 11.76 -2.28 -5.06
N VAL A 203 10.55 -2.72 -4.72
CA VAL A 203 10.23 -3.25 -3.39
C VAL A 203 11.06 -4.49 -3.05
N CYS A 204 11.04 -5.49 -3.93
CA CYS A 204 11.78 -6.75 -3.76
C CYS A 204 13.29 -6.52 -3.62
N HIS A 205 13.87 -5.73 -4.54
CA HIS A 205 15.29 -5.43 -4.53
C HIS A 205 15.71 -4.63 -3.27
N LYS A 206 14.95 -3.59 -2.91
CA LYS A 206 15.25 -2.71 -1.77
C LYS A 206 15.28 -3.49 -0.45
N TRP A 207 14.30 -4.38 -0.24
CA TRP A 207 14.18 -5.16 0.99
C TRP A 207 15.40 -6.06 1.25
N LEU A 208 15.92 -6.71 0.19
CA LEU A 208 17.13 -7.53 0.26
C LEU A 208 18.39 -6.67 0.33
N LYS A 209 18.44 -5.56 -0.42
CA LYS A 209 19.58 -4.63 -0.42
C LYS A 209 19.85 -4.08 0.99
N ASP A 210 18.82 -3.74 1.75
CA ASP A 210 18.98 -3.26 3.13
C ASP A 210 19.53 -4.34 4.06
N ARG A 211 19.38 -5.62 3.70
CA ARG A 211 19.86 -6.79 4.44
C ARG A 211 21.24 -7.28 4.03
N LYS A 212 21.95 -6.54 3.16
CA LYS A 212 23.34 -6.87 2.78
C LYS A 212 24.23 -7.10 4.00
N GLY A 213 24.97 -8.20 3.99
CA GLY A 213 25.85 -8.63 5.07
C GLY A 213 25.14 -9.34 6.22
N ARG A 214 23.81 -9.37 6.26
CA ARG A 214 23.01 -10.05 7.30
C ARG A 214 22.60 -11.46 6.85
N ARG A 215 22.44 -12.35 7.82
CA ARG A 215 21.82 -13.67 7.66
C ARG A 215 20.31 -13.51 7.75
N LEU A 216 19.57 -14.08 6.80
CA LEU A 216 18.11 -14.10 6.86
C LEU A 216 17.64 -15.12 7.89
N SER A 217 16.77 -14.69 8.80
CA SER A 217 16.02 -15.60 9.68
C SER A 217 14.90 -16.32 8.91
N LEU A 218 14.26 -17.31 9.55
CA LEU A 218 13.06 -17.93 8.98
C LEU A 218 11.92 -16.92 8.79
N ASP A 219 11.77 -15.98 9.73
CA ASP A 219 10.78 -14.91 9.63
C ASP A 219 11.12 -13.97 8.47
N ASP A 220 12.38 -13.58 8.29
CA ASP A 220 12.82 -12.81 7.12
C ASP A 220 12.47 -13.53 5.80
N ILE A 221 12.76 -14.82 5.71
CA ILE A 221 12.45 -15.63 4.53
C ILE A 221 10.94 -15.65 4.26
N ARG A 222 10.14 -15.92 5.30
CA ARG A 222 8.67 -15.94 5.21
C ARG A 222 8.12 -14.58 4.80
N THR A 223 8.57 -13.50 5.43
CA THR A 223 8.18 -12.12 5.11
C THR A 223 8.51 -11.79 3.66
N TYR A 224 9.70 -12.14 3.17
CA TYR A 224 10.04 -11.89 1.77
C TYR A 224 9.15 -12.67 0.80
N CYS A 225 8.88 -13.95 1.06
CA CYS A 225 7.93 -14.74 0.27
C CYS A 225 6.52 -14.13 0.24
N HIS A 226 6.06 -13.61 1.39
CA HIS A 226 4.78 -12.90 1.48
C HIS A 226 4.80 -11.56 0.73
N ILE A 227 5.89 -10.80 0.76
CA ILE A 227 6.05 -9.56 -0.03
C ILE A 227 5.94 -9.85 -1.52
N VAL A 228 6.68 -10.85 -2.03
CA VAL A 228 6.62 -11.25 -3.45
C VAL A 228 5.18 -11.63 -3.82
N THR A 229 4.52 -12.40 -2.96
CA THR A 229 3.13 -12.83 -3.18
C THR A 229 2.16 -11.65 -3.15
N ALA A 230 2.31 -10.71 -2.22
CA ALA A 230 1.51 -9.51 -2.11
C ALA A 230 1.60 -8.64 -3.38
N ILE A 231 2.81 -8.44 -3.89
CA ILE A 231 3.04 -7.67 -5.14
C ILE A 231 2.40 -8.38 -6.33
N PHE A 232 2.59 -9.69 -6.46
CA PHE A 232 1.97 -10.46 -7.55
C PHE A 232 0.44 -10.37 -7.54
N LYS A 233 -0.18 -10.47 -6.35
CA LYS A 233 -1.64 -10.31 -6.20
C LYS A 233 -2.08 -8.87 -6.44
N THR A 234 -1.28 -7.90 -6.03
CA THR A 234 -1.50 -6.47 -6.29
C THR A 234 -1.58 -6.20 -7.78
N ILE A 235 -0.61 -6.67 -8.57
CA ILE A 235 -0.63 -6.52 -10.05
C ILE A 235 -1.92 -7.12 -10.64
N LYS A 236 -2.35 -8.29 -10.16
CA LYS A 236 -3.61 -8.91 -10.60
C LYS A 236 -4.85 -8.09 -10.22
N ILE A 237 -4.86 -7.47 -9.04
CA ILE A 237 -5.93 -6.57 -8.63
C ILE A 237 -5.90 -5.30 -9.48
N GLN A 238 -4.72 -4.72 -9.75
CA GLN A 238 -4.55 -3.54 -10.59
C GLN A 238 -5.15 -3.73 -11.99
N ASN A 239 -5.00 -4.91 -12.58
CA ASN A 239 -5.65 -5.21 -13.86
C ASN A 239 -7.18 -5.20 -13.78
N LYS A 240 -7.76 -5.76 -12.71
CA LYS A 240 -9.22 -5.84 -12.51
C LYS A 240 -9.84 -4.49 -12.14
N ILE A 241 -9.18 -3.76 -11.25
CA ILE A 241 -9.63 -2.45 -10.81
C ILE A 241 -9.53 -1.44 -11.95
N ASN A 242 -8.53 -1.55 -12.84
CA ASN A 242 -8.42 -0.68 -14.01
C ASN A 242 -9.66 -0.74 -14.91
N VAL A 243 -10.16 -1.95 -15.16
CA VAL A 243 -11.41 -2.14 -15.93
C VAL A 243 -12.61 -1.56 -15.18
N THR A 244 -12.65 -1.72 -13.85
CA THR A 244 -13.76 -1.20 -13.02
C THR A 244 -13.75 0.33 -12.96
N PHE A 245 -12.57 0.93 -12.91
CA PHE A 245 -12.39 2.37 -12.81
C PHE A 245 -12.82 3.14 -14.06
N ILE A 246 -12.77 2.52 -15.25
CA ILE A 246 -13.29 3.15 -16.47
C ILE A 246 -14.78 3.49 -16.30
N MET A 247 -15.57 2.57 -15.73
CA MET A 247 -17.00 2.81 -15.43
C MET A 247 -17.20 3.87 -14.34
N VAL A 248 -16.30 3.93 -13.35
CA VAL A 248 -16.34 4.97 -12.30
C VAL A 248 -16.23 6.36 -12.89
N VAL A 249 -15.36 6.55 -13.89
CA VAL A 249 -15.18 7.88 -14.53
C VAL A 249 -16.42 8.30 -15.30
N GLU A 250 -17.11 7.36 -15.96
CA GLU A 250 -18.35 7.63 -16.70
C GLU A 250 -19.50 8.04 -15.77
N GLU A 251 -19.57 7.45 -14.56
CA GLU A 251 -20.61 7.70 -13.56
C GLU A 251 -20.16 8.65 -12.42
N SER A 252 -19.08 9.41 -12.64
CA SER A 252 -18.49 10.27 -11.62
C SER A 252 -19.29 11.56 -11.42
N PHE A 253 -19.34 12.04 -10.17
CA PHE A 253 -19.79 13.40 -9.91
C PHE A 253 -18.79 14.38 -10.52
N GLU A 254 -19.15 15.06 -11.61
CA GLU A 254 -18.41 16.26 -11.99
C GLU A 254 -18.53 17.27 -10.85
N GLU A 255 -17.40 17.66 -10.25
CA GLU A 255 -17.31 18.89 -9.47
C GLU A 255 -17.61 20.05 -10.44
N LYS A 256 -18.88 20.49 -10.47
CA LYS A 256 -19.26 21.77 -11.08
C LYS A 256 -18.66 22.94 -10.30
#